data_AF-A0A7J7WYL8-F1
#
_entry.id   AF-A0A7J7WYL8-F1
#
_cell.length_a   1.000
_cell.length_b   1.000
_cell.length_c   1.000
_cell.angle_alpha   90.00
_cell.angle_beta   90.00
_cell.angle_gamma   90.00
#
_symmetry.space_group_name_H-M   'P 1'
#
loop_
_entity.id
_entity.type
_entity.pdbx_description
1 polymer ?
#
loop_
_entity_poly.entity_id
_entity_poly.type
_entity_poly.pdbx_seq_one_letter_code
_entity_poly.pdbx_strand_id
1 'polypeptide(L)' 'MPTVEELYRNYGILADATEQVGQHKDAYQVILDGVKGGTKEKRLAAQFIPKFFKHFPELADSAINAQLDLCEDEDVSVSL' A
#
# COMPACT_ATOMS: atom_id res chain seq x y z
N MET A 1 1.10 -2.37 12.93
CA MET A 1 0.35 -2.88 11.76
C MET A 1 -0.87 -1.99 11.61
N PRO A 2 -1.03 -1.31 10.47
CA PRO A 2 -2.13 -0.38 10.26
C PRO A 2 -3.46 -1.12 10.19
N THR A 3 -4.54 -0.45 10.58
CA THR A 3 -5.91 -0.99 10.47
C THR A 3 -6.50 -0.70 9.09
N VAL A 4 -7.59 -1.39 8.71
CA VAL A 4 -8.37 -1.05 7.51
C VAL A 4 -8.74 0.44 7.44
N GLU A 5 -9.18 1.03 8.55
CA GLU A 5 -9.55 2.45 8.61
C GLU A 5 -8.35 3.35 8.32
N GLU A 6 -7.19 3.02 8.89
CA GLU A 6 -5.96 3.77 8.67
C GLU A 6 -5.49 3.67 7.21
N LEU A 7 -5.62 2.50 6.58
CA LEU A 7 -5.30 2.33 5.15
C LEU A 7 -6.21 3.18 4.26
N TYR A 8 -7.52 3.22 4.53
CA TYR A 8 -8.44 4.09 3.79
C TYR A 8 -8.16 5.57 4.00
N ARG A 9 -7.83 5.99 5.22
CA ARG A 9 -7.45 7.37 5.52
C ARG A 9 -6.20 7.78 4.72
N ASN A 10 -5.17 6.96 4.72
CA ASN A 10 -3.93 7.24 3.97
C ASN A 10 -4.15 7.20 2.45
N TYR A 11 -4.98 6.28 1.96
CA TYR A 11 -5.43 6.30 0.58
C TYR A 11 -6.10 7.63 0.22
N GLY A 12 -6.98 8.16 1.09
CA GLY A 12 -7.63 9.45 0.89
C GLY A 12 -6.62 10.59 0.76
N ILE A 13 -5.64 10.65 1.68
CA ILE A 13 -4.55 11.64 1.62
C ILE A 13 -3.82 11.59 0.27
N LEU A 14 -3.44 10.39 -0.18
CA LEU A 14 -2.74 10.23 -1.46
C LEU A 14 -3.63 10.50 -2.67
N ALA A 15 -4.92 10.17 -2.61
CA ALA A 15 -5.85 10.44 -3.71
C ALA A 15 -6.14 11.94 -3.86
N ASP A 16 -6.29 12.65 -2.75
CA ASP A 16 -6.63 14.07 -2.72
C ASP A 16 -5.42 14.97 -3.02
N ALA A 17 -4.20 14.49 -2.75
CA ALA A 17 -2.97 15.25 -2.97
C ALA A 17 -2.64 15.52 -4.46
N THR A 18 -3.29 14.84 -5.41
CA THR A 18 -3.18 15.05 -6.87
C THR A 18 -1.74 15.18 -7.41
N GLU A 19 -1.21 16.40 -7.59
CA GLU A 19 0.16 16.67 -8.07
C GLU A 19 1.21 16.63 -6.94
N GLN A 20 0.78 16.76 -5.69
CA GLN A 20 1.63 16.80 -4.49
C GLN A 20 1.78 15.43 -3.81
N VAL A 21 1.31 14.36 -4.44
CA VAL A 21 1.35 12.99 -3.88
C VAL A 21 2.74 12.59 -3.40
N GLY A 22 3.79 12.96 -4.14
CA GLY A 22 5.18 12.65 -3.76
C GLY A 22 5.62 13.26 -2.41
N GLN A 23 4.90 14.25 -1.87
CA GLN A 23 5.20 14.84 -0.55
C GLN A 23 4.66 13.99 0.61
N HIS A 24 3.74 13.07 0.34
CA HIS A 24 3.07 12.22 1.34
C HIS A 24 3.68 10.83 1.43
N LYS A 25 5.01 10.78 1.55
CA LYS A 25 5.77 9.53 1.66
C LYS A 25 5.35 8.71 2.88
N ASP A 26 5.07 9.38 3.99
CA ASP A 26 4.60 8.79 5.24
C ASP A 26 3.29 8.02 5.05
N ALA A 27 2.32 8.61 4.35
CA ALA A 27 1.05 7.95 4.04
C ALA A 27 1.26 6.71 3.15
N TYR A 28 2.15 6.78 2.16
CA TYR A 28 2.47 5.62 1.33
C TYR A 28 3.21 4.52 2.12
N GLN A 29 4.11 4.89 3.03
CA GLN A 29 4.78 3.94 3.92
C GLN A 29 3.78 3.17 4.81
N VAL A 30 2.73 3.84 5.30
CA VAL A 30 1.65 3.16 6.04
C VAL A 30 0.91 2.16 5.16
N ILE A 31 0.68 2.49 3.88
CA ILE A 31 0.08 1.55 2.93
C ILE A 31 0.98 0.33 2.69
N LEU A 32 2.29 0.53 2.54
CA LEU A 32 3.26 -0.58 2.43
C LEU A 32 3.23 -1.48 3.67
N ASP A 33 3.13 -0.91 4.87
CA ASP A 33 3.03 -1.68 6.11
C ASP A 33 1.71 -2.46 6.25
N GLY A 34 0.72 -2.22 5.37
CA GLY A 34 -0.53 -2.98 5.29
C GLY A 34 -0.32 -4.46 4.95
N VAL A 35 0.77 -4.83 4.29
CA VAL A 35 1.09 -6.24 3.96
C VAL A 35 1.38 -7.08 5.20
N LYS A 36 1.72 -6.43 6.33
CA LYS A 36 1.94 -7.10 7.61
C LYS A 36 0.63 -7.35 8.36
N GLY A 37 -0.48 -6.77 7.92
CA GLY A 37 -1.79 -6.87 8.58
C GLY A 37 -2.51 -8.21 8.33
N GLY A 38 -3.80 -8.26 8.67
CA GLY A 38 -4.66 -9.41 8.39
C GLY A 38 -5.15 -9.42 6.94
N THR A 39 -5.96 -10.43 6.59
CA THR A 39 -6.48 -10.62 5.22
C THR A 39 -7.11 -9.36 4.62
N LYS A 40 -7.86 -8.59 5.41
CA LYS A 40 -8.54 -7.38 4.91
C LYS A 40 -7.55 -6.26 4.61
N GLU A 41 -6.59 -6.06 5.50
CA GLU A 41 -5.52 -5.07 5.34
C GLU A 41 -4.63 -5.40 4.15
N LYS A 42 -4.21 -6.67 4.03
CA LYS A 42 -3.41 -7.16 2.90
C LYS A 42 -4.12 -6.97 1.56
N ARG A 43 -5.42 -7.30 1.49
CA ARG A 43 -6.22 -7.08 0.28
C ARG A 43 -6.29 -5.60 -0.13
N LEU A 44 -6.31 -4.69 0.83
CA LEU A 44 -6.28 -3.26 0.53
C LEU A 44 -4.88 -2.81 0.11
N ALA A 45 -3.83 -3.27 0.80
CA ALA A 45 -2.45 -3.01 0.42
C ALA A 45 -2.18 -3.45 -1.02
N ALA A 46 -2.59 -4.66 -1.40
CA ALA A 46 -2.44 -5.20 -2.76
C ALA A 46 -3.05 -4.30 -3.85
N GLN A 47 -4.14 -3.59 -3.54
CA GLN A 47 -4.77 -2.64 -4.46
C GLN A 47 -4.12 -1.25 -4.44
N PHE A 48 -3.69 -0.79 -3.26
CA PHE A 48 -3.25 0.59 -3.05
C PHE A 48 -1.78 0.80 -3.42
N ILE A 49 -0.91 -0.17 -3.13
CA ILE A 49 0.52 -0.13 -3.44
C ILE A 49 0.78 0.18 -4.92
N PRO A 50 0.26 -0.59 -5.89
CA PRO A 50 0.54 -0.34 -7.31
C PRO A 50 -0.07 0.98 -7.80
N LYS A 51 -1.17 1.44 -7.18
CA LYS A 51 -1.85 2.68 -7.59
C LYS A 51 -0.98 3.92 -7.45
N PHE A 52 -0.21 4.00 -6.36
CA PHE A 52 0.62 5.17 -6.06
C PHE A 52 2.11 4.95 -6.34
N PHE A 53 2.53 3.74 -6.69
CA PHE A 53 3.92 3.34 -6.93
C PHE A 53 4.75 4.35 -7.72
N LYS A 54 4.23 4.83 -8.87
CA LYS A 54 4.93 5.76 -9.76
C LYS A 54 5.31 7.10 -9.13
N HIS A 55 4.68 7.47 -8.01
CA HIS A 55 4.92 8.74 -7.32
C HIS A 55 6.05 8.66 -6.29
N PHE A 56 6.53 7.46 -5.95
CA PHE A 56 7.49 7.25 -4.87
C PHE A 56 8.69 6.39 -5.35
N PRO A 57 9.53 6.88 -6.27
CA PRO A 57 10.68 6.13 -6.78
C PRO A 57 11.66 5.72 -5.68
N GLU A 58 11.78 6.53 -4.63
CA GLU A 58 12.60 6.25 -3.45
C GLU A 58 12.10 5.11 -2.55
N LEU A 59 10.86 4.65 -2.76
CA LEU A 59 10.26 3.50 -2.07
C LEU A 59 10.00 2.33 -3.03
N ALA A 60 10.51 2.39 -4.27
CA ALA A 60 10.23 1.39 -5.29
C ALA A 60 10.62 -0.03 -4.86
N ASP A 61 11.82 -0.20 -4.28
CA ASP A 61 12.29 -1.51 -3.82
C ASP A 61 11.38 -2.07 -2.72
N SER A 62 11.01 -1.24 -1.74
CA SER A 62 10.09 -1.62 -0.66
C SER A 62 8.70 -1.98 -1.20
N ALA A 63 8.20 -1.22 -2.17
CA ALA A 63 6.90 -1.46 -2.77
C ALA A 63 6.86 -2.74 -3.62
N ILE A 64 7.94 -3.04 -4.35
CA ILE A 64 8.08 -4.29 -5.10
C ILE A 64 8.12 -5.47 -4.13
N ASN A 65 8.96 -5.42 -3.10
CA ASN A 65 9.06 -6.50 -2.11
C ASN A 65 7.71 -6.73 -1.42
N ALA A 66 7.03 -5.67 -0.98
CA ALA A 66 5.71 -5.77 -0.37
C ALA A 66 4.67 -6.41 -1.32
N GLN A 67 4.73 -6.10 -2.62
CA GLN A 67 3.82 -6.72 -3.59
C GLN A 67 4.15 -8.18 -3.85
N LEU A 68 5.44 -8.56 -3.86
CA LEU A 68 5.87 -9.95 -3.96
C LEU A 68 5.40 -10.77 -2.75
N ASP A 69 5.53 -10.21 -1.52
CA ASP A 69 5.03 -10.84 -0.29
C ASP A 69 3.51 -11.14 -0.39
N LEU A 70 2.74 -10.28 -1.05
CA LEU A 70 1.31 -10.47 -1.29
C LEU A 70 1.01 -11.49 -2.39
N CYS A 71 1.83 -11.54 -3.44
CA CYS A 71 1.72 -12.55 -4.49
C CYS A 71 2.02 -13.96 -3.98
N GLU A 72 2.79 -14.09 -2.91
CA GLU A 72 3.14 -15.35 -2.25
C GLU A 72 2.25 -15.66 -1.03
N ASP A 73 1.21 -14.85 -0.77
CA ASP A 73 0.30 -15.05 0.36
C ASP A 73 -0.47 -16.38 0.25
N GLU A 74 -0.69 -17.02 1.40
CA GLU A 74 -1.43 -18.29 1.47
C GLU A 74 -2.91 -18.13 1.08
N ASP A 75 -3.47 -16.92 1.24
CA ASP A 75 -4.81 -16.59 0.79
C ASP A 75 -4.79 -16.16 -0.69
N VAL A 76 -5.20 -17.10 -1.57
CA VAL A 76 -5.32 -16.89 -3.02
C VAL A 76 -6.19 -15.67 -3.39
N SER A 77 -7.11 -15.24 -2.51
CA SER A 77 -7.93 -14.03 -2.73
C SER A 77 -7.20 -12.71 -2.46
N VAL A 78 -5.96 -12.77 -1.96
CA VAL A 78 -5.03 -11.65 -1.81
C VAL A 78 -4.01 -11.65 -2.96
N SER A 79 -3.63 -12.82 -3.48
CA SER A 79 -2.65 -12.97 -4.56
C SER A 79 -3.21 -12.79 -5.99
N LEU A 80 -4.54 -12.86 -6.17
CA LEU A 80 -5.27 -12.63 -7.43
C LEU A 80 -6.02 -11.29 -7.44
#